data_AF-A0AAV3V361-F1
#
_entry.id   AF-A0AAV3V361-F1
#
_cell.length_a   1.000
_cell.length_b   1.000
_cell.length_c   1.000
_cell.angle_alpha   90.00
_cell.angle_beta   90.00
_cell.angle_gamma   90.00
#
_symmetry.space_group_name_H-M   'P 1'
#
loop_
_entity.id
_entity.type
_entity.pdbx_description
1 polymer ?
#
loop_
_entity_poly.entity_id
_entity_poly.type
_entity_poly.pdbx_seq_one_letter_code
_entity_poly.pdbx_strand_id
1 'polypeptide(L)'
;MIKIHLVNKPEFNNLVNSAQFIKDINENIYIVKGYYSVREIDKIKQICLEFSNEIEPAWYPCVDDCPDYHRLHNNYPKAHVQSIQHAYYFHRWNGNHSLFNFFSNIFNMKSVLVDSNNIDMDFLNNIPSTGPIARVLVHQYPRGGGGRKSILILLVLMPRFKQLFKQVSLIKIIAQAVYI
;
A
#
# COMPACT_ATOMS: atom_id res chain seq x y z
N MET A 1 4.60 26.27 4.58
CA MET A 1 5.31 25.74 3.39
C MET A 1 5.55 24.27 3.66
N ILE A 2 5.08 23.37 2.80
CA ILE A 2 5.23 21.91 3.01
C ILE A 2 6.72 21.56 2.91
N LYS A 3 7.29 20.95 3.96
CA LYS A 3 8.67 20.48 3.95
C LYS A 3 8.73 19.01 3.52
N ILE A 4 9.74 18.66 2.73
CA ILE A 4 10.01 17.28 2.33
C ILE A 4 11.21 16.78 3.13
N HIS A 5 10.99 15.73 3.92
CA HIS A 5 11.99 15.06 4.75
C HIS A 5 12.43 13.78 4.06
N LEU A 6 13.73 13.69 3.76
CA LEU A 6 14.36 12.46 3.27
C LEU A 6 15.00 11.76 4.47
N VAL A 7 14.56 10.55 4.78
CA VAL A 7 15.04 9.78 5.93
C VAL A 7 15.38 8.35 5.51
N ASN A 8 16.22 7.67 6.29
CA ASN A 8 16.41 6.22 6.18
C ASN A 8 15.45 5.46 7.11
N LYS A 9 15.43 4.13 6.99
CA LYS A 9 14.51 3.26 7.77
C LYS A 9 14.72 3.39 9.30
N PRO A 10 15.96 3.31 9.84
CA PRO A 10 16.19 3.56 11.27
C PRO A 10 15.67 4.92 11.77
N GLU A 11 15.98 6.00 11.06
CA GLU A 11 15.51 7.35 11.40
C GLU A 11 13.98 7.41 11.42
N PHE A 12 13.35 6.84 10.39
CA PHE A 12 11.90 6.81 10.28
C PHE A 12 11.23 6.02 11.41
N ASN A 13 11.80 4.86 11.79
CA ASN A 13 11.29 4.06 12.89
C ASN A 13 11.39 4.78 14.24
N ASN A 14 12.40 5.63 14.44
CA ASN A 14 12.48 6.45 15.64
C ASN A 14 11.43 7.57 15.62
N LEU A 15 11.22 8.19 14.46
CA LEU A 15 10.24 9.27 14.29
C LEU A 15 8.82 8.78 14.55
N VAL A 16 8.43 7.62 13.98
CA VAL A 16 7.04 7.15 14.03
C VAL A 16 6.54 6.86 15.44
N ASN A 17 7.44 6.60 16.38
CA ASN A 17 7.12 6.36 17.79
C ASN A 17 7.04 7.66 18.62
N SER A 18 7.27 8.82 18.01
CA SER A 18 7.20 10.12 18.69
C SER A 18 5.83 10.76 18.55
N ALA A 19 5.27 11.28 19.65
CA ALA A 19 4.01 12.02 19.63
C ALA A 19 4.04 13.25 18.71
N GLN A 20 5.23 13.82 18.47
CA GLN A 20 5.43 14.95 17.58
C GLN A 20 5.27 14.58 16.11
N PHE A 21 5.58 13.34 15.73
CA PHE A 21 5.50 12.89 14.33
C PHE A 21 4.08 12.89 13.78
N ILE A 22 3.08 12.53 14.58
CA ILE A 22 1.66 12.57 14.17
C ILE A 22 1.24 13.99 13.77
N LYS A 23 1.70 15.00 14.53
CA LYS A 23 1.42 16.40 14.21
C LYS A 23 2.18 16.83 12.95
N ASP A 24 3.44 16.43 12.86
CA ASP A 24 4.33 16.84 11.77
C ASP A 24 3.95 16.23 10.41
N ILE A 25 3.54 14.96 10.37
CA ILE A 25 3.16 14.26 9.13
C ILE A 25 1.87 14.82 8.49
N ASN A 26 1.07 15.59 9.23
CA ASN A 26 -0.09 16.28 8.67
C ASN A 26 0.29 17.51 7.84
N GLU A 27 1.47 18.08 8.08
CA GLU A 27 1.93 19.32 7.44
C GLU A 27 3.14 19.09 6.50
N ASN A 28 3.86 17.99 6.71
CA ASN A 28 5.10 17.66 6.01
C ASN A 28 5.06 16.30 5.33
N ILE A 29 5.96 16.10 4.37
CA ILE A 29 6.08 14.86 3.59
C ILE A 29 7.35 14.12 4.01
N TYR A 30 7.23 12.82 4.29
CA TYR A 30 8.37 11.94 4.57
C TYR A 30 8.58 10.94 3.44
N ILE A 31 9.81 10.87 2.93
CA ILE A 31 10.24 9.86 1.97
C ILE A 31 11.32 9.01 2.63
N VAL A 32 11.02 7.72 2.82
CA VAL A 32 11.93 6.77 3.47
C VAL A 32 12.71 6.01 2.42
N LYS A 33 13.99 6.34 2.27
CA LYS A 33 14.87 5.69 1.31
C LYS A 33 15.28 4.30 1.80
N GLY A 34 15.27 3.33 0.90
CA GLY A 34 15.73 1.97 1.20
C GLY A 34 14.93 1.26 2.30
N TYR A 35 13.62 1.57 2.42
CA TYR A 35 12.78 0.94 3.44
C TYR A 35 12.76 -0.60 3.31
N TYR A 36 12.72 -1.07 2.06
CA TYR A 36 13.02 -2.45 1.68
C TYR A 36 14.29 -2.45 0.83
N SER A 37 15.09 -3.49 1.01
CA SER A 37 16.26 -3.77 0.18
C SER A 37 15.84 -4.15 -1.24
N VAL A 38 16.77 -4.02 -2.18
CA VAL A 38 16.59 -4.43 -3.58
C VAL A 38 16.13 -5.88 -3.67
N ARG A 39 16.80 -6.77 -2.93
CA ARG A 39 16.50 -8.20 -2.89
C ARG A 39 15.07 -8.48 -2.40
N GLU A 40 14.59 -7.76 -1.40
CA GLU A 40 13.23 -7.90 -0.90
C GLU A 40 12.20 -7.45 -1.95
N ILE A 41 12.47 -6.32 -2.61
CA ILE A 41 11.61 -5.82 -3.69
C ILE A 41 11.59 -6.78 -4.89
N ASP A 42 12.73 -7.37 -5.25
CA ASP A 42 12.81 -8.36 -6.32
C ASP A 42 12.02 -9.64 -6.00
N LYS A 43 11.97 -10.08 -4.73
CA LYS A 43 11.08 -11.17 -4.31
C LYS A 43 9.62 -10.84 -4.54
N ILE A 44 9.18 -9.62 -4.20
CA ILE A 44 7.80 -9.18 -4.43
C ILE A 44 7.48 -9.14 -5.94
N LYS A 45 8.42 -8.66 -6.77
CA LYS A 45 8.27 -8.71 -8.23
C LYS A 45 8.10 -10.14 -8.72
N GLN A 46 8.92 -11.06 -8.23
CA GLN A 46 8.88 -12.45 -8.65
C GLN A 46 7.54 -13.10 -8.30
N ILE A 47 7.02 -12.88 -7.08
CA ILE A 47 5.67 -13.31 -6.67
C ILE A 47 4.61 -12.79 -7.64
N CYS A 48 4.67 -11.51 -8.00
CA CYS A 48 3.72 -10.90 -8.93
C CYS A 48 3.81 -11.51 -10.34
N LEU A 49 5.04 -11.71 -10.85
CA LEU A 49 5.27 -12.29 -12.17
C LEU A 49 4.77 -13.73 -12.26
N GLU A 50 5.08 -14.55 -11.26
CA GLU A 50 4.60 -15.93 -11.14
C GLU A 50 3.07 -15.96 -11.11
N PHE A 51 2.47 -15.14 -10.25
CA PHE A 51 1.01 -15.03 -10.16
C PHE A 51 0.35 -14.62 -11.49
N SER A 52 0.92 -13.67 -12.23
CA SER A 52 0.38 -13.26 -13.54
C SER A 52 0.61 -14.25 -14.68
N ASN A 53 1.48 -15.24 -14.50
CA ASN A 53 1.67 -16.31 -15.49
C ASN A 53 0.65 -17.44 -15.31
N GLU A 54 0.06 -17.55 -14.11
CA GLU A 54 -0.91 -18.60 -13.77
C GLU A 54 -2.36 -18.18 -14.01
N ILE A 55 -2.64 -16.87 -13.95
CA ILE A 55 -4.00 -16.32 -13.97
C ILE A 55 -4.07 -15.21 -15.02
N GLU A 56 -5.22 -15.06 -15.68
CA GLU A 56 -5.47 -13.98 -16.62
C GLU A 56 -5.86 -12.67 -15.91
N PRO A 57 -5.50 -11.48 -16.45
CA PRO A 57 -5.90 -10.22 -15.86
C PRO A 57 -7.43 -10.05 -15.81
N ALA A 58 -7.96 -9.75 -14.63
CA ALA A 58 -9.39 -9.60 -14.41
C ALA A 58 -9.69 -8.52 -13.36
N TRP A 59 -10.98 -8.19 -13.19
CA TRP A 59 -11.44 -7.33 -12.10
C TRP A 59 -12.52 -8.06 -11.32
N TYR A 60 -12.38 -8.04 -9.99
CA TYR A 60 -13.37 -8.60 -9.08
C TYR A 60 -13.85 -7.53 -8.09
N PRO A 61 -15.16 -7.48 -7.79
CA PRO A 61 -15.66 -6.66 -6.69
C PRO A 61 -15.09 -7.17 -5.36
N CYS A 62 -14.81 -6.25 -4.44
CA CYS A 62 -14.30 -6.58 -3.12
C CYS A 62 -15.45 -6.99 -2.18
N VAL A 63 -15.93 -8.22 -2.36
CA VAL A 63 -16.95 -8.89 -1.54
C VAL A 63 -16.35 -10.14 -0.89
N ASP A 64 -17.10 -10.80 -0.01
CA ASP A 64 -16.67 -12.08 0.58
C ASP A 64 -16.26 -13.07 -0.52
N ASP A 65 -15.24 -13.88 -0.23
CA ASP A 65 -14.63 -14.83 -1.16
C ASP A 65 -14.01 -14.21 -2.44
N CYS A 66 -13.79 -12.88 -2.46
CA CYS A 66 -13.05 -12.25 -3.56
C CYS A 66 -11.67 -12.91 -3.71
N PRO A 67 -11.35 -13.47 -4.90
CA PRO A 67 -10.06 -14.11 -5.12
C PRO A 67 -8.97 -13.04 -5.21
N ASP A 68 -7.72 -13.48 -5.14
CA ASP A 68 -6.64 -12.61 -5.59
C ASP A 68 -6.74 -12.43 -7.10
N TYR A 69 -6.34 -11.26 -7.57
CA TYR A 69 -6.36 -10.97 -8.99
C TYR A 69 -5.33 -9.92 -9.34
N HIS A 70 -5.01 -9.84 -10.62
CA HIS A 70 -4.27 -8.72 -11.19
C HIS A 70 -5.05 -8.11 -12.35
N ARG A 71 -4.77 -6.85 -12.63
CA ARG A 71 -5.44 -6.07 -13.66
C ARG A 71 -4.45 -5.19 -14.39
N LEU A 72 -4.62 -5.15 -15.70
CA LEU A 72 -4.01 -4.13 -16.55
C LEU A 72 -4.92 -2.89 -16.56
N HIS A 73 -4.39 -1.79 -16.05
CA HIS A 73 -5.00 -0.48 -16.17
C HIS A 73 -4.35 0.23 -17.35
N ASN A 74 -5.16 0.69 -18.30
CA ASN A 74 -4.75 1.55 -19.40
C ASN A 74 -5.70 2.74 -19.45
N ASN A 75 -5.30 3.85 -18.84
CA ASN A 75 -6.02 5.12 -18.87
C ASN A 75 -7.53 4.96 -18.56
N TYR A 76 -7.83 4.33 -17.42
CA TYR A 76 -9.21 4.11 -17.01
C TYR A 76 -9.99 5.44 -17.01
N PRO A 77 -11.07 5.59 -17.81
CA PRO A 77 -11.68 6.90 -18.06
C PRO A 77 -12.21 7.62 -16.81
N LYS A 78 -12.57 6.87 -15.76
CA LYS A 78 -13.08 7.43 -14.50
C LYS A 78 -11.96 7.70 -13.48
N ALA A 79 -10.69 7.46 -13.81
CA ALA A 79 -9.58 7.75 -12.92
C ALA A 79 -9.31 9.26 -12.91
N HIS A 80 -9.14 9.84 -11.72
CA HIS A 80 -8.70 11.23 -11.57
C HIS A 80 -7.29 11.46 -12.12
N VAL A 81 -6.48 10.40 -12.23
CA VAL A 81 -5.13 10.42 -12.77
C VAL A 81 -5.02 9.30 -13.80
N GLN A 82 -4.72 9.67 -15.04
CA GLN A 82 -4.42 8.72 -16.09
C GLN A 82 -3.15 7.94 -15.71
N SER A 83 -3.24 6.61 -15.79
CA SER A 83 -2.11 5.74 -15.52
C SER A 83 -2.20 4.49 -16.38
N ILE A 84 -1.04 4.05 -16.85
CA ILE A 84 -0.83 2.71 -17.36
C ILE A 84 -0.11 1.94 -16.25
N GLN A 85 -0.74 0.90 -15.70
CA GLN A 85 -0.17 0.10 -14.61
C GLN A 85 -0.71 -1.32 -14.61
N HIS A 86 0.12 -2.28 -14.22
CA HIS A 86 -0.28 -3.64 -13.87
C HIS A 86 -0.41 -3.71 -12.36
N ALA A 87 -1.64 -3.85 -11.87
CA ALA A 87 -1.95 -3.86 -10.44
C ALA A 87 -2.25 -5.28 -9.97
N TYR A 88 -1.72 -5.67 -8.82
CA TYR A 88 -1.92 -6.97 -8.19
C TYR A 88 -2.62 -6.75 -6.84
N TYR A 89 -3.60 -7.59 -6.54
CA TYR A 89 -4.48 -7.47 -5.37
C TYR A 89 -4.44 -8.78 -4.59
N PHE A 90 -3.72 -8.79 -3.47
CA PHE A 90 -3.59 -9.96 -2.60
C PHE A 90 -4.36 -9.78 -1.30
N HIS A 91 -5.19 -10.75 -0.97
CA HIS A 91 -6.05 -10.76 0.21
C HIS A 91 -5.55 -11.78 1.23
N ARG A 92 -5.58 -11.44 2.53
CA ARG A 92 -4.99 -12.31 3.55
C ARG A 92 -5.76 -13.63 3.71
N TRP A 93 -7.09 -13.60 3.53
CA TRP A 93 -7.94 -14.78 3.62
C TRP A 93 -7.69 -15.81 2.50
N ASN A 94 -7.04 -15.42 1.40
CA ASN A 94 -6.64 -16.32 0.32
C ASN A 94 -5.30 -17.05 0.59
N GLY A 95 -4.91 -17.17 1.86
CA GLY A 95 -3.69 -17.90 2.26
C GLY A 95 -2.39 -17.09 2.18
N ASN A 96 -2.44 -15.79 1.88
CA ASN A 96 -1.26 -14.92 1.72
C ASN A 96 -0.54 -14.53 3.03
N HIS A 97 -0.56 -15.38 4.06
CA HIS A 97 -0.03 -15.04 5.39
C HIS A 97 1.43 -14.57 5.35
N SER A 98 2.30 -15.25 4.58
CA SER A 98 3.71 -14.86 4.45
C SER A 98 3.90 -13.48 3.82
N LEU A 99 3.12 -13.14 2.81
CA LEU A 99 3.16 -11.82 2.17
C LEU A 99 2.70 -10.72 3.14
N PHE A 100 1.64 -10.97 3.90
CA PHE A 100 1.17 -10.03 4.91
C PHE A 100 2.14 -9.90 6.09
N ASN A 101 2.78 -10.99 6.50
CA ASN A 101 3.83 -10.97 7.52
C ASN A 101 5.03 -10.14 7.06
N PHE A 102 5.42 -10.24 5.78
CA PHE A 102 6.45 -9.38 5.20
C PHE A 102 6.11 -7.89 5.31
N PHE A 103 4.84 -7.52 5.14
CA PHE A 103 4.36 -6.14 5.28
C PHE A 103 3.85 -5.77 6.70
N SER A 104 4.01 -6.65 7.70
CA SER A 104 3.49 -6.47 9.07
C SER A 104 3.88 -5.13 9.69
N ASN A 105 5.15 -4.72 9.54
CA ASN A 105 5.62 -3.43 10.04
C ASN A 105 4.84 -2.24 9.46
N ILE A 106 4.44 -2.30 8.19
CA ILE A 106 3.61 -1.25 7.56
C ILE A 106 2.19 -1.28 8.11
N PHE A 107 1.62 -2.47 8.33
CA PHE A 107 0.29 -2.59 8.93
C PHE A 107 0.26 -2.07 10.37
N ASN A 108 1.22 -2.46 11.20
CA ASN A 108 1.36 -2.00 12.58
C ASN A 108 1.52 -0.48 12.63
N MET A 109 2.41 0.06 11.80
CA MET A 109 2.62 1.49 11.69
C MET A 109 1.32 2.24 11.37
N LYS A 110 0.54 1.75 10.39
CA LYS A 110 -0.73 2.38 10.05
C LYS A 110 -1.76 2.31 11.17
N SER A 111 -1.82 1.19 11.90
CA SER A 111 -2.71 1.06 13.05
C SER A 111 -2.37 2.13 14.11
N VAL A 112 -1.09 2.28 14.45
CA VAL A 112 -0.60 3.34 15.36
C VAL A 112 -0.92 4.75 14.87
N LEU A 113 -0.81 5.00 13.55
CA LEU A 113 -1.13 6.31 12.96
C LEU A 113 -2.63 6.63 12.96
N VAL A 114 -3.50 5.62 13.02
CA VAL A 114 -4.96 5.79 13.10
C VAL A 114 -5.38 6.04 14.54
N ASP A 115 -4.92 5.21 15.46
CA ASP A 115 -5.14 5.38 16.90
C ASP A 115 -3.94 4.87 17.69
N SER A 116 -3.15 5.79 18.24
CA SER A 116 -1.95 5.44 19.01
C SER A 116 -2.26 4.75 20.34
N ASN A 117 -3.50 4.84 20.83
CA ASN A 117 -3.92 4.27 22.11
C ASN A 117 -4.67 2.93 21.95
N ASN A 118 -5.07 2.58 20.72
CA ASN A 118 -5.79 1.34 20.43
C ASN A 118 -5.25 0.70 19.15
N ILE A 119 -4.22 -0.14 19.31
CA ILE A 119 -3.66 -0.93 18.21
C ILE A 119 -4.60 -2.10 17.93
N ASP A 120 -5.67 -1.83 17.20
CA ASP A 120 -6.54 -2.85 16.64
C ASP A 120 -5.93 -3.37 15.33
N MET A 121 -5.75 -4.69 15.26
CA MET A 121 -5.22 -5.41 14.09
C MET A 121 -6.22 -6.43 13.53
N ASP A 122 -7.47 -6.42 13.99
CA ASP A 122 -8.54 -7.33 13.55
C ASP A 122 -8.79 -7.21 12.04
N PHE A 123 -8.51 -6.03 11.47
CA PHE A 123 -8.57 -5.79 10.04
C PHE A 123 -7.67 -6.72 9.20
N LEU A 124 -6.66 -7.36 9.78
CA LEU A 124 -5.85 -8.39 9.10
C LEU A 124 -6.61 -9.71 8.91
N ASN A 125 -7.55 -10.03 9.78
CA ASN A 125 -8.31 -11.29 9.74
C ASN A 125 -9.72 -11.10 9.15
N ASN A 126 -10.19 -9.87 9.01
CA ASN A 126 -11.52 -9.59 8.48
C ASN A 126 -11.69 -9.99 7.01
N ILE A 127 -12.93 -10.34 6.68
CA ILE A 127 -13.47 -10.38 5.31
C ILE A 127 -14.38 -9.17 5.10
N PRO A 128 -14.77 -8.83 3.85
CA PRO A 128 -15.56 -7.63 3.57
C PRO A 128 -16.85 -7.47 4.38
N SER A 129 -17.55 -8.55 4.72
CA SER A 129 -18.76 -8.50 5.55
C SER A 129 -18.51 -8.29 7.05
N THR A 130 -17.33 -8.66 7.57
CA THR A 130 -17.04 -8.61 9.02
C THR A 130 -16.46 -7.28 9.47
N GLY A 131 -15.86 -6.51 8.56
CA GLY A 131 -15.31 -5.20 8.91
C GLY A 131 -14.32 -4.64 7.89
N PRO A 132 -13.55 -3.61 8.28
CA PRO A 132 -12.43 -3.12 7.49
C PRO A 132 -11.41 -4.24 7.24
N ILE A 133 -10.88 -4.31 6.03
CA ILE A 133 -9.91 -5.33 5.63
C ILE A 133 -8.52 -4.74 5.34
N ALA A 134 -7.50 -5.58 5.50
CA ALA A 134 -6.17 -5.36 4.95
C ALA A 134 -6.05 -5.96 3.55
N ARG A 135 -5.38 -5.24 2.64
CA ARG A 135 -5.00 -5.76 1.33
C ARG A 135 -3.60 -5.30 0.95
N VAL A 136 -2.83 -6.19 0.35
CA VAL A 136 -1.55 -5.83 -0.28
C VAL A 136 -1.83 -5.51 -1.74
N LEU A 137 -1.55 -4.28 -2.16
CA LEU A 137 -1.61 -3.88 -3.56
C LEU A 137 -0.21 -3.57 -4.07
N VAL A 138 0.15 -4.18 -5.20
CA VAL A 138 1.41 -3.91 -5.88
C VAL A 138 1.08 -3.28 -7.23
N HIS A 139 1.64 -2.11 -7.52
CA HIS A 139 1.50 -1.46 -8.82
C HIS A 139 2.84 -1.47 -9.56
N GLN A 140 2.84 -2.12 -10.71
CA GLN A 140 3.95 -2.12 -11.65
C GLN A 140 3.63 -1.18 -12.81
N TYR A 141 4.41 -0.12 -12.95
CA TYR A 141 4.29 0.81 -14.08
C TYR A 141 5.22 0.38 -15.21
N PRO A 142 4.72 0.23 -16.45
CA PRO A 142 5.58 -0.02 -17.60
C PRO A 142 6.47 1.20 -17.86
N ARG A 143 7.66 0.95 -18.39
CA ARG A 143 8.59 2.01 -18.80
C ARG A 143 7.89 2.92 -19.82
N GLY A 144 7.83 4.21 -19.53
CA GLY A 144 7.22 5.22 -20.40
C GLY A 144 5.70 5.40 -20.30
N GLY A 145 4.96 4.49 -19.66
CA GLY A 145 3.49 4.54 -19.59
C GLY A 145 2.89 5.19 -18.33
N GLY A 146 3.67 5.34 -17.26
CA GLY A 146 3.19 5.82 -15.95
C GLY A 146 3.75 7.17 -15.49
N GLY A 147 4.37 7.94 -16.39
CA GLY A 147 5.10 9.17 -16.01
C GLY A 147 6.32 8.96 -15.08
N ARG A 148 6.63 7.73 -14.65
CA ARG A 148 7.78 7.38 -13.78
C ARG A 148 8.30 5.95 -14.03
N LYS A 149 9.59 5.73 -13.78
CA LYS A 149 10.35 4.46 -13.95
C LYS A 149 10.47 3.64 -12.63
N SER A 150 9.42 3.51 -11.82
CA SER A 150 9.53 2.85 -10.50
C SER A 150 8.33 1.98 -10.16
N ILE A 151 8.57 0.87 -9.46
CA ILE A 151 7.52 0.09 -8.79
C ILE A 151 7.07 0.84 -7.53
N LEU A 152 5.76 0.95 -7.36
CA LEU A 152 5.15 1.51 -6.17
C LEU A 152 4.39 0.39 -5.47
N ILE A 153 4.84 0.03 -4.27
CA ILE A 153 4.04 -0.82 -3.39
C ILE A 153 3.14 0.13 -2.60
N LEU A 154 1.84 0.07 -2.88
CA LEU A 154 0.84 0.89 -2.22
C LEU A 154 0.00 -0.04 -1.33
N LEU A 155 0.27 -0.08 -0.03
CA LEU A 155 -0.70 -0.66 0.89
C LEU A 155 -1.87 0.31 1.04
N VAL A 156 -3.11 -0.15 0.85
CA VAL A 156 -4.34 0.62 1.08
C VAL A 156 -5.13 -0.07 2.19
N LEU A 157 -5.48 0.67 3.24
CA LEU A 157 -6.50 0.27 4.21
C LEU A 157 -7.78 1.03 3.85
N MET A 158 -8.93 0.36 3.82
CA MET A 158 -10.23 1.01 3.61
C MET A 158 -11.01 1.00 4.93
N PRO A 159 -10.95 2.06 5.75
CA PRO A 159 -11.89 2.25 6.84
C PRO A 159 -13.26 2.67 6.28
N ARG A 160 -14.33 2.33 7.02
CA ARG A 160 -15.74 2.55 6.67
C ARG A 160 -15.99 3.91 6.01
N PHE A 161 -16.65 3.86 4.86
CA PHE A 161 -17.08 5.00 4.06
C PHE A 161 -18.47 5.47 4.52
N LYS A 162 -18.53 6.61 5.22
CA LYS A 162 -19.65 7.57 5.13
C LYS A 162 -19.14 8.90 5.67
N GLN A 163 -19.07 9.90 4.79
CA GLN A 163 -18.97 11.32 5.12
C GLN A 163 -17.59 11.84 5.56
N LEU A 164 -16.55 11.75 4.71
CA LEU A 164 -15.41 12.69 4.77
C LEU A 164 -14.55 12.64 3.50
N PHE A 165 -15.09 13.12 2.37
CA PHE A 165 -14.27 13.43 1.16
C PHE A 165 -13.78 14.89 1.14
N LYS A 166 -13.96 15.63 2.25
CA LYS A 166 -13.40 16.96 2.47
C LYS A 166 -12.51 16.87 3.70
N GLN A 167 -11.19 16.89 3.49
CA GLN A 167 -10.15 16.85 4.52
C GLN A 167 -10.16 15.60 5.41
N VAL A 168 -9.32 14.60 5.12
CA VAL A 168 -8.51 13.81 6.09
C VAL A 168 -7.82 12.68 5.32
N SER A 169 -6.50 12.83 5.28
CA SER A 169 -5.43 11.83 5.08
C SER A 169 -5.83 10.40 4.71
N LEU A 170 -5.88 10.15 3.40
CA LEU A 170 -5.38 8.89 2.87
C LEU A 170 -3.91 8.81 3.27
N ILE A 171 -3.53 8.01 4.28
CA ILE A 171 -2.11 7.76 4.58
C ILE A 171 -1.56 6.89 3.44
N LYS A 172 -1.14 7.56 2.36
CA LYS A 172 -0.33 6.99 1.29
C LYS A 172 1.08 6.80 1.84
N ILE A 173 1.34 5.69 2.52
CA ILE A 173 2.72 5.24 2.70
C ILE A 173 3.20 4.76 1.34
N ILE A 174 3.81 5.68 0.60
CA ILE A 174 4.49 5.42 -0.66
C ILE A 174 5.86 4.85 -0.30
N ALA A 175 5.97 3.53 -0.18
CA ALA A 175 7.26 2.86 -0.24
C ALA A 175 7.70 2.86 -1.71
N GLN A 176 8.32 3.95 -2.16
CA GLN A 176 8.88 4.06 -3.50
C GLN A 176 10.32 3.55 -3.48
N ALA A 177 10.57 2.43 -4.17
CA ALA A 177 11.92 2.08 -4.56
C ALA A 177 12.29 2.94 -5.78
N VAL A 178 12.98 4.06 -5.54
CA VAL A 178 13.54 4.89 -6.61
C VAL A 178 14.90 4.30 -7.00
N TYR A 179 15.00 3.77 -8.22
CA TYR A 179 16.27 3.42 -8.84
C TYR A 179 16.64 4.52 -9.85
N ILE A 180 17.87 5.03 -9.73
CA ILE A 180 18.51 5.89 -10.74
C ILE A 180 19.21 4.97 -11.73
#